data_AF-A0A926HM52-F1
#
_entry.id   AF-A0A926HM52-F1
#
_cell.length_a   1.000
_cell.length_b   1.000
_cell.length_c   1.000
_cell.angle_alpha   90.00
_cell.angle_beta   90.00
_cell.angle_gamma   90.00
#
_symmetry.space_group_name_H-M   'P 1'
#
loop_
_entity.id
_entity.type
_entity.pdbx_description
1 polymer ?
#
loop_
_entity_poly.entity_id
_entity_poly.type
_entity_poly.pdbx_seq_one_letter_code
_entity_poly.pdbx_strand_id
1 'polypeptide(L)'
;MQLSSRTSANIPTLRYVQSVGEGKKDVGISVHTVGRGWRCNKMGKELLFTLSKDNGDFIVQPFKGSGKGGQKRNKTMSACRIIHQASGAVSECQEERSFEQNRKKAFERLVEKPLFKTWHRFEVARQMGYMDEIEAKVEADMKNIRVEIRHNERWIDEAEVQGDE
;
A
#
# COMPACT_ATOMS: atom_id res chain seq x y z
N MET A 1 -4.54 37.87 -10.61
CA MET A 1 -5.47 36.89 -10.01
C MET A 1 -4.67 35.67 -9.57
N GLN A 2 -4.32 35.57 -8.28
CA GLN A 2 -3.73 34.35 -7.72
C GLN A 2 -4.87 33.42 -7.32
N LEU A 3 -5.07 32.35 -8.09
CA LEU A 3 -5.91 31.23 -7.68
C LEU A 3 -5.16 30.51 -6.55
N SER A 4 -5.46 30.86 -5.29
CA SER A 4 -4.98 30.09 -4.16
C SER A 4 -5.72 28.75 -4.13
N SER A 5 -5.04 27.69 -4.55
CA SER A 5 -5.49 26.31 -4.46
C SER A 5 -5.65 25.91 -2.99
N ARG A 6 -6.83 26.13 -2.41
CA ARG A 6 -7.23 25.57 -1.11
C ARG A 6 -8.06 24.31 -1.28
N THR A 7 -7.55 23.34 -2.03
CA THR A 7 -8.01 21.96 -1.87
C THR A 7 -7.21 21.39 -0.71
N SER A 8 -7.72 21.49 0.52
CA SER A 8 -7.16 20.66 1.60
C SER A 8 -7.47 19.21 1.22
N ALA A 9 -6.45 18.56 0.65
CA ALA A 9 -6.54 17.19 0.23
C ALA A 9 -6.93 16.34 1.44
N ASN A 10 -7.94 15.49 1.26
CA ASN A 10 -8.36 14.50 2.23
C ASN A 10 -7.28 13.40 2.27
N ILE A 11 -6.11 13.72 2.83
CA ILE A 11 -4.94 12.84 2.83
C ILE A 11 -5.16 11.79 3.92
N PRO A 12 -5.32 10.50 3.57
CA PRO A 12 -5.43 9.45 4.57
C PRO A 12 -4.14 9.34 5.38
N THR A 13 -4.26 9.14 6.68
CA THR A 13 -3.11 8.98 7.59
C THR A 13 -2.93 7.53 7.99
N LEU A 14 -1.71 7.01 7.79
CA LEU A 14 -1.29 5.69 8.22
C LEU A 14 -0.86 5.73 9.69
N ARG A 15 -1.35 4.78 10.49
CA ARG A 15 -0.96 4.62 11.90
C ARG A 15 -0.55 3.18 12.17
N TYR A 16 0.65 3.01 12.71
CA TYR A 16 1.02 1.75 13.35
C TYR A 16 0.20 1.58 14.62
N VAL A 17 -0.42 0.41 14.78
CA VAL A 17 -1.20 0.06 15.96
C VAL A 17 -0.62 -1.19 16.58
N GLN A 18 -0.46 -1.11 17.89
CA GLN A 18 -0.10 -2.25 18.73
C GLN A 18 -1.21 -2.39 19.77
N SER A 19 -1.98 -3.47 19.69
CA SER A 19 -2.95 -3.79 20.73
C SER A 19 -2.21 -4.51 21.86
N VAL A 20 -2.52 -4.10 23.10
CA VAL A 20 -2.03 -4.75 24.31
C VAL A 20 -3.27 -5.14 25.11
N GLY A 21 -3.85 -6.29 24.76
CA GLY A 21 -5.04 -6.85 25.43
C GLY A 21 -4.71 -8.11 26.21
N GLU A 22 -5.68 -8.61 26.99
CA GLU A 22 -5.56 -9.83 27.80
C GLU A 22 -5.05 -11.02 26.95
N GLY A 23 -3.75 -11.30 27.07
CA GLY A 23 -3.12 -12.50 26.53
C GLY A 23 -2.58 -12.45 25.10
N LYS A 24 -2.88 -11.43 24.27
CA LYS A 24 -2.33 -11.33 22.90
C LYS A 24 -1.80 -9.92 22.60
N LYS A 25 -0.55 -9.90 22.09
CA LYS A 25 0.10 -8.69 21.56
C LYS A 25 -0.01 -8.71 20.04
N ASP A 26 -1.08 -8.13 19.50
CA ASP A 26 -1.24 -8.02 18.05
C ASP A 26 -0.69 -6.71 17.54
N VAL A 27 -0.15 -6.79 16.32
CA VAL A 27 0.48 -5.67 15.61
C VAL A 27 -0.16 -5.54 14.26
N GLY A 28 -0.38 -4.30 13.87
CA GLY A 28 -1.09 -3.98 12.65
C GLY A 28 -0.89 -2.55 12.22
N ILE A 29 -1.54 -2.22 11.12
CA ILE A 29 -1.57 -0.89 10.53
C ILE A 29 -3.04 -0.49 10.36
N SER A 30 -3.44 0.62 10.95
CA SER A 30 -4.77 1.20 10.72
C SER A 30 -4.65 2.41 9.81
N VAL A 31 -5.53 2.51 8.82
CA VAL A 31 -5.59 3.63 7.88
C VAL A 31 -6.84 4.44 8.18
N HIS A 32 -6.70 5.75 8.36
CA HIS A 32 -7.81 6.64 8.71
C HIS A 32 -7.99 7.75 7.67
N THR A 33 -9.24 8.08 7.33
CA THR A 33 -9.57 9.30 6.57
C THR A 33 -9.47 10.55 7.44
N VAL A 34 -9.46 11.72 6.81
CA VAL A 34 -9.79 12.99 7.49
C VAL A 34 -11.18 13.46 7.03
N GLY A 35 -12.22 13.18 7.82
CA GLY A 35 -13.55 13.69 7.54
C GLY A 35 -13.60 15.23 7.58
N ARG A 36 -14.11 15.88 6.52
CA ARG A 36 -14.35 17.33 6.50
C ARG A 36 -15.71 17.66 7.09
N GLY A 37 -15.78 17.97 8.38
CA GLY A 37 -16.95 18.58 9.01
C GLY A 37 -16.74 20.08 9.26
N TRP A 38 -17.18 20.95 8.34
CA TRP A 38 -17.03 22.41 8.50
C TRP A 38 -17.93 23.01 9.61
N ARG A 39 -18.76 22.18 10.27
CA ARG A 39 -19.73 22.62 11.29
C ARG A 39 -19.47 22.14 12.72
N CYS A 40 -18.47 21.30 12.98
CA CYS A 40 -18.15 20.90 14.35
C CYS A 40 -16.63 20.84 14.57
N ASN A 41 -16.17 21.38 15.69
CA ASN A 41 -14.74 21.46 16.05
C ASN A 41 -14.17 20.11 16.54
N LYS A 42 -14.77 18.98 16.13
CA LYS A 42 -14.27 17.62 16.37
C LYS A 42 -13.92 17.00 15.02
N MET A 43 -12.64 17.05 14.66
CA MET A 43 -12.10 16.29 13.53
C MET A 43 -12.13 14.79 13.89
N GLY A 44 -13.24 14.11 13.56
CA GLY A 44 -13.32 12.65 13.64
C GLY A 44 -12.47 12.04 12.54
N LYS A 45 -11.44 11.26 12.93
CA LYS A 45 -10.75 10.37 11.99
C LYS A 45 -11.61 9.13 11.85
N GLU A 46 -12.07 8.85 10.64
CA GLU A 46 -12.85 7.65 10.36
C GLU A 46 -11.91 6.54 9.88
N LEU A 47 -12.06 5.35 10.43
CA LEU A 47 -11.25 4.19 10.07
C LEU A 47 -11.67 3.72 8.66
N LEU A 48 -10.73 3.70 7.71
CA LEU A 48 -10.96 3.11 6.38
C LEU A 48 -10.87 1.59 6.46
N PHE A 49 -9.70 1.11 6.87
CA PHE A 49 -9.42 -0.31 7.01
C PHE A 49 -8.27 -0.51 8.01
N THR A 50 -8.22 -1.72 8.55
CA THR A 50 -7.15 -2.19 9.43
C THR A 50 -6.51 -3.42 8.83
N LEU A 51 -5.19 -3.44 8.82
CA LEU A 51 -4.38 -4.61 8.52
C LEU A 51 -3.84 -5.18 9.83
N SER A 52 -4.01 -6.48 10.05
CA SER A 52 -3.56 -7.14 11.27
C SER A 52 -2.84 -8.44 10.96
N LYS A 53 -2.02 -8.88 11.92
CA LYS A 53 -1.40 -10.21 11.84
C LYS A 53 -2.46 -11.32 11.90
N ASP A 54 -3.51 -11.16 12.71
CA ASP A 54 -4.57 -12.17 12.89
C ASP A 54 -5.39 -12.40 11.62
N ASN A 55 -5.57 -11.34 10.83
CA ASN A 55 -6.24 -11.42 9.53
C ASN A 55 -5.35 -12.03 8.43
N GLY A 56 -4.09 -12.35 8.74
CA GLY A 56 -3.15 -12.92 7.78
C GLY A 56 -2.49 -11.91 6.84
N ASP A 57 -2.66 -10.60 7.07
CA ASP A 57 -2.09 -9.55 6.20
C ASP A 57 -0.56 -9.53 6.25
N PHE A 58 -0.01 -9.82 7.44
CA PHE A 58 1.43 -9.80 7.70
C PHE A 58 1.97 -11.13 8.20
N ILE A 59 3.08 -11.57 7.61
CA ILE A 59 3.91 -12.63 8.17
C ILE A 59 5.10 -12.00 8.90
N VAL A 60 5.15 -12.23 10.21
CA VAL A 60 6.24 -11.77 11.09
C VAL A 60 7.15 -12.94 11.41
N GLN A 61 8.38 -12.89 10.91
CA GLN A 61 9.40 -13.94 11.07
C GLN A 61 10.55 -13.44 11.95
N PRO A 62 10.71 -13.94 13.19
CA PRO A 62 11.89 -13.69 13.99
C PRO A 62 13.08 -14.48 13.44
N PHE A 63 14.25 -13.85 13.37
CA PHE A 63 15.47 -14.51 12.95
C PHE A 63 16.67 -14.07 13.80
N LYS A 64 17.78 -14.80 13.69
CA LYS A 64 19.04 -14.47 14.38
C LYS A 64 19.79 -13.43 13.56
N GLY A 65 20.36 -12.42 14.23
CA GLY A 65 21.18 -11.43 13.53
C GLY A 65 22.37 -12.09 12.83
N SER A 66 22.74 -11.57 11.66
CA SER A 66 23.90 -12.04 10.90
C SER A 66 24.98 -10.96 10.87
N GLY A 67 26.26 -11.35 11.00
CA GLY A 67 27.42 -10.47 10.85
C GLY A 67 28.48 -10.62 11.94
N LYS A 68 29.54 -9.80 11.84
CA LYS A 68 30.69 -9.72 12.77
C LYS A 68 30.33 -9.11 14.14
N GLY A 69 29.15 -9.41 14.66
CA GLY A 69 28.72 -8.98 16.00
C GLY A 69 29.18 -9.95 17.09
N GLY A 70 29.19 -9.48 18.34
CA GLY A 70 29.52 -10.30 19.50
C GLY A 70 28.55 -11.49 19.70
N GLN A 71 28.97 -12.45 20.51
CA GLN A 71 28.29 -13.74 20.77
C GLN A 71 26.78 -13.61 21.06
N LYS A 72 26.36 -12.51 21.70
CA LYS A 72 24.96 -12.24 22.06
C LYS A 72 24.06 -12.02 20.84
N ARG A 73 24.53 -11.34 19.79
CA ARG A 73 23.75 -11.05 18.58
C ARG A 73 23.39 -12.31 17.79
N ASN A 74 24.31 -13.28 17.76
CA ASN A 74 24.15 -14.50 16.98
C ASN A 74 23.37 -15.60 17.73
N LYS A 75 23.23 -15.47 19.06
CA LYS A 75 22.49 -16.42 19.90
C LYS A 75 21.01 -16.04 20.03
N THR A 76 20.71 -14.76 20.18
CA THR A 76 19.35 -14.28 20.44
C THR A 76 18.59 -14.01 19.14
N MET A 77 17.31 -14.42 19.07
CA MET A 77 16.41 -14.11 17.96
C MET A 77 15.85 -12.69 18.11
N SER A 78 16.73 -11.69 18.04
CA SER A 78 16.36 -10.28 18.18
C SER A 78 15.97 -9.63 16.86
N ALA A 79 16.34 -10.21 15.71
CA ALA A 79 16.03 -9.65 14.40
C ALA A 79 14.61 -10.04 13.94
N CYS A 80 13.99 -9.18 13.14
CA CYS A 80 12.62 -9.33 12.68
C CYS A 80 12.51 -9.05 11.18
N ARG A 81 11.82 -9.94 10.46
CA ARG A 81 11.42 -9.77 9.07
C ARG A 81 9.90 -9.74 9.01
N ILE A 82 9.37 -8.81 8.23
CA ILE A 82 7.93 -8.63 8.01
C ILE A 82 7.66 -8.67 6.52
N ILE A 83 6.68 -9.47 6.14
CA ILE A 83 6.22 -9.65 4.77
C ILE A 83 4.74 -9.28 4.73
N HIS A 84 4.37 -8.31 3.89
CA HIS A 84 2.97 -8.02 3.60
C HIS A 84 2.52 -8.90 2.43
N GLN A 85 1.52 -9.74 2.65
CA GLN A 85 1.12 -10.75 1.67
C GLN A 85 0.54 -10.13 0.39
N ALA A 86 -0.38 -9.18 0.54
CA ALA A 86 -1.08 -8.61 -0.62
C ALA A 86 -0.17 -7.77 -1.53
N SER A 87 0.81 -7.04 -0.97
CA SER A 87 1.73 -6.23 -1.77
C SER A 87 3.04 -6.93 -2.12
N GLY A 88 3.35 -8.08 -1.51
CA GLY A 88 4.65 -8.73 -1.60
C GLY A 88 5.82 -7.92 -1.01
N ALA A 89 5.54 -6.82 -0.30
CA ALA A 89 6.59 -5.97 0.28
C ALA A 89 7.28 -6.69 1.45
N VAL A 90 8.60 -6.67 1.45
CA VAL A 90 9.43 -7.27 2.51
C VAL A 90 10.29 -6.21 3.18
N SER A 91 10.34 -6.26 4.50
CA SER A 91 11.18 -5.39 5.33
C SER A 91 11.83 -6.20 6.44
N GLU A 92 13.06 -5.85 6.81
CA GLU A 92 13.77 -6.47 7.92
C GLU A 92 14.53 -5.44 8.76
N CYS A 93 14.67 -5.73 10.05
CA CYS A 93 15.40 -4.90 11.00
C CYS A 93 16.11 -5.77 12.04
N GLN A 94 17.37 -5.42 12.32
CA GLN A 94 18.26 -6.11 13.26
C GLN A 94 19.17 -5.14 14.04
N GLU A 95 18.78 -3.86 14.12
CA GLU A 95 19.63 -2.79 14.68
C GLU A 95 19.67 -2.81 16.20
N GLU A 96 18.50 -3.03 16.81
CA GLU A 96 18.35 -2.98 18.24
C GLU A 96 18.59 -4.34 18.89
N ARG A 97 18.90 -4.30 20.18
CA ARG A 97 18.98 -5.51 21.01
C ARG A 97 17.60 -6.13 21.30
N SER A 98 16.54 -5.33 21.21
CA SER A 98 15.16 -5.75 21.53
C SER A 98 14.40 -6.14 20.28
N PHE A 99 13.79 -7.32 20.30
CA PHE A 99 12.92 -7.80 19.23
C PHE A 99 11.75 -6.84 18.97
N GLU A 100 11.13 -6.32 20.02
CA GLU A 100 9.97 -5.43 19.90
C GLU A 100 10.31 -4.12 19.16
N GLN A 101 11.48 -3.55 19.47
CA GLN A 101 11.94 -2.33 18.81
C GLN A 101 12.28 -2.59 17.33
N ASN A 102 12.93 -3.72 17.04
CA ASN A 102 13.20 -4.14 15.66
C ASN A 102 11.91 -4.40 14.88
N ARG A 103 10.88 -5.00 15.51
CA ARG A 103 9.57 -5.22 14.89
C ARG A 103 8.91 -3.89 14.51
N LYS A 104 8.89 -2.91 15.43
CA LYS A 104 8.33 -1.57 15.15
C LYS A 104 9.07 -0.88 13.99
N LYS A 105 10.41 -0.85 14.04
CA LYS A 105 11.25 -0.28 12.96
C LYS A 105 11.05 -0.99 11.62
N ALA A 106 10.86 -2.32 11.64
CA ALA A 106 10.58 -3.08 10.43
C ALA A 106 9.25 -2.69 9.79
N PHE A 107 8.21 -2.41 10.58
CA PHE A 107 6.92 -1.90 10.08
C PHE A 107 7.04 -0.47 9.51
N GLU A 108 7.77 0.43 10.20
CA GLU A 108 8.02 1.79 9.69
C GLU A 108 8.69 1.73 8.31
N ARG A 109 9.72 0.90 8.16
CA ARG A 109 10.39 0.65 6.88
C ARG A 109 9.51 -0.01 5.83
N LEU A 110 8.60 -0.89 6.24
CA LEU A 110 7.68 -1.58 5.33
C LEU A 110 6.76 -0.58 4.65
N VAL A 111 6.22 0.38 5.41
CA VAL A 111 5.34 1.44 4.90
C VAL A 111 6.05 2.35 3.90
N GLU A 112 7.36 2.53 4.06
CA GLU A 112 8.15 3.34 3.14
C GLU A 112 8.44 2.65 1.81
N LYS A 113 8.31 1.31 1.73
CA LYS A 113 8.60 0.54 0.52
C LYS A 113 7.69 0.96 -0.65
N PRO A 114 8.23 1.12 -1.87
CA PRO A 114 7.43 1.48 -3.05
C PRO A 114 6.27 0.51 -3.32
N LEU A 115 6.51 -0.81 -3.21
CA LEU A 115 5.47 -1.82 -3.41
C LEU A 115 4.29 -1.67 -2.43
N PHE A 116 4.59 -1.40 -1.15
CA PHE A 116 3.54 -1.15 -0.16
C PHE A 116 2.78 0.15 -0.46
N LYS A 117 3.48 1.22 -0.85
CA LYS A 117 2.85 2.50 -1.24
C LYS A 117 1.93 2.35 -2.45
N THR A 118 2.36 1.62 -3.48
CA THR A 118 1.54 1.36 -4.67
C THR A 118 0.29 0.59 -4.30
N TRP A 119 0.42 -0.52 -3.58
CA TRP A 119 -0.71 -1.30 -3.09
C TRP A 119 -1.65 -0.44 -2.23
N HIS A 120 -1.12 0.33 -1.28
CA HIS A 120 -1.93 1.19 -0.41
C HIS A 120 -2.73 2.24 -1.20
N ARG A 121 -2.17 2.80 -2.28
CA ARG A 121 -2.92 3.72 -3.16
C ARG A 121 -4.12 3.03 -3.79
N PHE A 122 -3.93 1.81 -4.32
CA PHE A 122 -5.01 1.03 -4.92
C PHE A 122 -6.05 0.63 -3.88
N GLU A 123 -5.64 0.18 -2.70
CA GLU A 123 -6.58 -0.23 -1.65
C GLU A 123 -7.41 0.96 -1.16
N VAL A 124 -6.80 2.13 -0.96
CA VAL A 124 -7.56 3.36 -0.63
C VAL A 124 -8.52 3.72 -1.75
N ALA A 125 -8.10 3.65 -3.02
CA ALA A 125 -8.97 3.95 -4.15
C ALA A 125 -10.17 3.00 -4.23
N ARG A 126 -9.94 1.71 -3.95
CA ARG A 126 -10.96 0.67 -3.85
C ARG A 126 -11.97 0.97 -2.75
N GLN A 127 -11.51 1.24 -1.53
CA GLN A 127 -12.40 1.51 -0.38
C GLN A 127 -13.20 2.82 -0.54
N MET A 128 -12.66 3.77 -1.30
CA MET A 128 -13.34 5.05 -1.60
C MET A 128 -14.28 4.97 -2.81
N GLY A 129 -14.37 3.83 -3.51
CA GLY A 129 -15.25 3.66 -4.67
C GLY A 129 -14.75 4.29 -5.98
N TYR A 130 -13.49 4.73 -6.04
CA TYR A 130 -12.92 5.29 -7.28
C TYR A 130 -12.65 4.24 -8.35
N MET A 131 -12.63 2.95 -7.99
CA MET A 131 -12.31 1.88 -8.93
C MET A 131 -13.44 1.65 -9.94
N ASP A 132 -14.70 1.77 -9.55
CA ASP A 132 -15.85 1.59 -10.45
C ASP A 132 -15.80 2.63 -11.60
N GLU A 133 -15.45 3.88 -11.27
CA GLU A 133 -15.27 4.94 -12.25
C GLU A 133 -14.06 4.71 -13.18
N ILE A 134 -12.97 4.15 -12.64
CA ILE A 134 -11.78 3.81 -13.41
C ILE A 134 -12.05 2.62 -14.33
N GLU A 135 -12.71 1.58 -13.85
CA GLU A 135 -13.10 0.40 -14.63
C GLU A 135 -14.01 0.79 -15.79
N ALA A 136 -15.03 1.62 -15.56
CA ALA A 136 -15.91 2.11 -16.62
C ALA A 136 -15.14 2.88 -17.72
N LYS A 137 -14.14 3.68 -17.34
CA LYS A 137 -13.27 4.37 -18.30
C LYS A 137 -12.38 3.42 -19.07
N VAL A 138 -11.72 2.49 -18.36
CA VAL A 138 -10.86 1.48 -18.99
C VAL A 138 -11.67 0.62 -19.96
N GLU A 139 -12.90 0.23 -19.62
CA GLU A 139 -13.77 -0.53 -20.51
C GLU A 139 -14.14 0.27 -21.77
N ALA A 140 -14.46 1.57 -21.62
CA ALA A 140 -14.73 2.44 -22.76
C ALA A 140 -13.51 2.60 -23.68
N ASP A 141 -12.32 2.80 -23.09
CA ASP A 141 -11.05 2.92 -23.82
C ASP A 141 -10.70 1.61 -24.54
N MET A 142 -10.90 0.47 -23.88
CA MET A 142 -10.65 -0.87 -24.44
C MET A 142 -11.60 -1.20 -25.60
N LYS A 143 -12.81 -0.63 -25.64
CA LYS A 143 -13.72 -0.77 -26.79
C LYS A 143 -13.31 0.08 -27.99
N ASN A 144 -12.47 1.11 -27.78
CA ASN A 144 -12.01 2.03 -28.83
C ASN A 144 -10.59 1.70 -29.33
N ILE A 145 -10.20 0.42 -29.27
CA ILE A 145 -8.93 -0.04 -29.83
C ILE A 145 -9.05 0.01 -31.36
N ARG A 146 -8.14 0.75 -32.00
CA ARG A 146 -7.94 0.69 -33.45
C ARG A 146 -6.80 -0.26 -33.75
N VAL A 147 -7.03 -1.21 -34.65
CA VAL A 147 -6.01 -2.12 -35.16
C VAL A 147 -5.58 -1.58 -36.52
N GLU A 148 -4.36 -1.06 -36.58
CA GLU A 148 -3.75 -0.57 -37.82
C GLU A 148 -2.86 -1.65 -38.42
N ILE A 149 -3.05 -1.96 -39.71
CA ILE A 149 -2.18 -2.85 -40.49
C ILE A 149 -1.17 -1.98 -41.23
N ARG A 150 0.11 -2.32 -41.09
CA ARG A 150 1.17 -1.63 -41.82
C ARG A 150 1.26 -2.18 -43.24
N HIS A 151 0.93 -1.36 -44.23
CA HIS A 151 1.03 -1.70 -45.65
C HIS A 151 1.81 -0.61 -46.39
N ASN A 152 2.84 -1.00 -47.15
CA ASN A 152 3.68 -0.09 -47.94
C ASN A 152 4.17 1.16 -47.17
N GLU A 153 4.76 0.94 -45.99
CA GLU A 153 5.30 1.99 -45.10
C GLU A 153 4.27 2.98 -44.51
N ARG A 154 2.98 2.79 -44.79
CA ARG A 154 1.88 3.56 -44.20
C ARG A 154 1.07 2.66 -43.25
N TRP A 155 0.63 3.21 -42.13
CA TRP A 155 -0.34 2.57 -41.25
C TRP A 155 -1.74 2.87 -41.77
N ILE A 156 -2.54 1.83 -41.98
CA ILE A 156 -3.91 1.90 -42.50
C ILE A 156 -4.81 1.14 -41.52
N ASP A 157 -5.98 1.68 -41.20
CA ASP A 157 -6.95 0.99 -40.35
C ASP A 157 -7.39 -0.33 -41.04
N GLU A 158 -7.39 -1.44 -40.31
CA GLU A 158 -7.73 -2.78 -40.84
C GLU A 158 -9.09 -2.80 -41.57
N ALA A 159 -10.05 -2.01 -41.09
CA ALA A 159 -11.37 -1.90 -41.70
C ALA A 159 -11.37 -1.28 -43.12
N GLU A 160 -10.35 -0.50 -43.47
CA GLU A 160 -10.22 0.10 -44.81
C GLU A 160 -9.59 -0.87 -45.83
N VAL A 161 -8.87 -1.91 -45.37
CA VAL A 161 -8.21 -2.90 -46.23
C VAL A 161 -9.20 -3.90 -46.83
N GLN A 162 -10.37 -4.07 -46.19
CA GLN A 162 -11.34 -5.13 -46.52
C GLN A 162 -12.43 -4.69 -47.51
N GLY A 163 -12.37 -3.46 -48.01
CA GLY A 163 -13.35 -2.88 -48.95
C GLY A 163 -12.96 -2.95 -50.44
N ASP A 164 -11.81 -3.54 -50.78
CA ASP A 164 -11.24 -3.54 -52.13
C ASP A 164 -11.38 -4.90 -52.88
N GLU A 165 -12.34 -5.76 -52.51
CA GLU A 165 -12.71 -6.99 -53.26
C GLU A 165 -14.08 -6.92 -53.95
#